data_AF-A0A6N2TJH8-F1
#
_entry.id   AF-A0A6N2TJH8-F1
#
_cell.length_a   1.000
_cell.length_b   1.000
_cell.length_c   1.000
_cell.angle_alpha   90.00
_cell.angle_beta   90.00
_cell.angle_gamma   90.00
#
_symmetry.space_group_name_H-M   'P 1'
#
loop_
_entity.id
_entity.type
_entity.pdbx_description
1 polymer ?
#
loop_
_entity_poly.entity_id
_entity_poly.type
_entity_poly.pdbx_seq_one_letter_code
_entity_poly.pdbx_strand_id
1 'polypeptide(L)' 'MKSVQIPYDLFVALVEYHLAYDDDYAEEIHRGLEQKLDAMVRHELYAKYKTAPTAEEREQARQAYLDKRGTFPDFRW' A
#
# COMPACT_ATOMS: atom_id res chain seq x y z
N MET A 1 -10.05 17.06 3.26
CA MET A 1 -8.98 16.19 2.71
C MET A 1 -8.73 15.05 3.69
N LYS A 2 -8.45 13.83 3.23
CA LYS A 2 -8.07 12.72 4.13
C LYS A 2 -6.56 12.80 4.38
N SER A 3 -6.13 12.62 5.62
CA SER A 3 -4.72 12.55 5.97
C SER A 3 -4.21 11.12 5.84
N VAL A 4 -2.99 10.95 5.33
CA VAL A 4 -2.31 9.67 5.22
C VAL A 4 -1.17 9.63 6.23
N GLN A 5 -1.11 8.57 7.05
CA GLN A 5 0.02 8.34 7.96
C GLN A 5 1.16 7.64 7.21
N ILE A 6 2.38 8.14 7.39
CA ILE A 6 3.61 7.54 6.86
C ILE A 6 4.60 7.29 8.00
N PRO A 7 5.58 6.38 7.83
CA PRO A 7 6.67 6.22 8.79
C PRO A 7 7.40 7.54 9.03
N TYR A 8 7.88 7.74 10.26
CA TYR A 8 8.60 8.96 10.63
C TYR A 8 9.86 9.15 9.77
N ASP A 9 10.63 8.10 9.56
CA ASP A 9 11.87 8.15 8.77
C ASP A 9 11.59 8.55 7.31
N LEU A 10 10.50 8.06 6.72
CA LEU A 10 10.07 8.49 5.37
C LEU A 10 9.68 9.98 5.34
N PHE A 11 9.07 10.49 6.41
CA PHE A 11 8.77 11.91 6.52
C PHE A 11 10.06 12.75 6.62
N VAL A 12 11.05 12.30 7.39
CA VAL A 12 12.37 12.97 7.49
C VAL A 12 13.07 12.98 6.14
N ALA A 13 13.14 11.82 5.45
CA ALA A 13 13.74 11.74 4.12
C ALA A 13 13.06 12.70 3.13
N LEU A 14 11.72 12.78 3.14
CA LEU A 14 10.97 13.75 2.33
C LEU A 14 11.34 15.20 2.65
N VAL A 15 11.53 15.53 3.93
CA VAL A 15 11.94 16.88 4.37
C VAL A 15 13.36 17.19 3.89
N GLU A 16 14.30 16.27 4.07
CA GLU A 16 15.70 16.45 3.65
C GLU A 16 15.80 16.60 2.12
N TYR A 17 15.16 15.72 1.37
CA TYR A 17 15.16 15.78 -0.09
C TYR A 17 14.56 17.09 -0.63
N HIS A 18 13.40 17.52 -0.11
CA HIS A 18 12.71 18.69 -0.67
C HIS A 18 13.15 20.04 -0.10
N LEU A 19 13.63 20.09 1.14
CA LEU A 19 13.98 21.35 1.81
C LEU A 19 15.49 21.54 1.96
N ALA A 20 16.28 20.47 2.04
CA ALA A 20 17.74 20.54 2.11
C ALA A 20 18.44 20.35 0.75
N TYR A 21 17.69 20.00 -0.30
CA TYR A 21 18.20 19.71 -1.66
C TYR A 21 19.27 18.60 -1.66
N ASP A 22 19.10 17.62 -0.77
CA ASP A 22 19.94 16.42 -0.72
C ASP A 22 19.28 15.31 -1.55
N ASP A 23 19.80 15.09 -2.77
CA ASP A 23 19.24 14.15 -3.74
C ASP A 23 19.48 12.68 -3.36
N ASP A 24 20.33 12.40 -2.36
CA ASP A 24 20.70 11.02 -1.96
C ASP A 24 19.51 10.21 -1.42
N TYR A 25 18.42 10.88 -1.02
CA TYR A 25 17.20 10.26 -0.48
C TYR A 25 16.15 9.87 -1.54
N ALA A 26 16.36 10.19 -2.83
CA ALA A 26 15.36 9.98 -3.87
C ALA A 26 14.87 8.52 -3.97
N GLU A 27 15.80 7.56 -3.93
CA GLU A 27 15.49 6.14 -4.02
C GLU A 27 14.76 5.63 -2.77
N GLU A 28 15.18 6.08 -1.59
CA GLU A 28 14.54 5.72 -0.32
C GLU A 28 13.10 6.22 -0.26
N ILE A 29 12.87 7.48 -0.67
CA ILE A 29 11.54 8.07 -0.74
C ILE A 29 10.66 7.30 -1.72
N HIS A 30 11.17 7.01 -2.92
CA HIS A 30 10.42 6.26 -3.94
C HIS A 30 9.95 4.91 -3.39
N ARG A 31 10.88 4.13 -2.83
CA ARG A 31 10.57 2.82 -2.25
C ARG A 31 9.60 2.92 -1.07
N GLY A 32 9.79 3.89 -0.18
CA GLY A 32 8.92 4.07 0.99
C GLY A 32 7.48 4.45 0.60
N LEU A 33 7.32 5.33 -0.39
CA LEU A 33 6.02 5.72 -0.91
C LEU A 33 5.33 4.57 -1.65
N GLU A 34 6.06 3.81 -2.46
CA GLU A 34 5.54 2.62 -3.15
C GLU A 34 5.03 1.58 -2.14
N GLN A 35 5.82 1.28 -1.11
CA GLN A 35 5.40 0.37 -0.03
C GLN A 35 4.15 0.86 0.70
N LYS A 36 4.06 2.18 0.96
CA LYS A 36 2.88 2.77 1.60
C LYS A 36 1.65 2.64 0.72
N LEU A 37 1.76 2.94 -0.56
CA LEU A 37 0.68 2.82 -1.53
C LEU A 37 0.19 1.38 -1.61
N ASP A 38 1.11 0.42 -1.70
CA ASP A 38 0.81 -1.00 -1.73
C ASP A 38 0.12 -1.50 -0.46
N ALA A 39 0.48 -0.98 0.70
CA ALA A 39 -0.23 -1.27 1.94
C ALA A 39 -1.66 -0.72 1.92
N MET A 40 -1.86 0.49 1.40
CA MET A 40 -3.20 1.10 1.28
C MET A 40 -4.11 0.34 0.32
N VAL A 41 -3.60 -0.02 -0.86
CA VAL A 41 -4.35 -0.82 -1.85
C VAL A 41 -4.73 -2.17 -1.26
N ARG A 42 -3.81 -2.87 -0.60
CA ARG A 42 -4.11 -4.15 0.06
C ARG A 42 -5.17 -4.01 1.16
N HIS A 43 -5.09 -2.96 1.96
CA HIS A 43 -6.10 -2.68 2.98
C HIS A 43 -7.49 -2.44 2.35
N GLU A 44 -7.55 -1.69 1.25
CA GLU A 44 -8.80 -1.44 0.54
C GLU A 44 -9.39 -2.72 -0.05
N LEU A 45 -8.57 -3.56 -0.70
CA LEU A 45 -9.00 -4.86 -1.23
C LEU A 45 -9.52 -5.78 -0.13
N TYR A 46 -8.82 -5.84 1.01
CA TYR A 46 -9.27 -6.62 2.16
C TYR A 46 -10.58 -6.07 2.75
N ALA A 47 -10.74 -4.76 2.84
CA ALA A 47 -11.98 -4.13 3.28
C ALA A 47 -13.14 -4.47 2.33
N LYS A 48 -12.93 -4.35 1.01
CA LYS A 48 -13.90 -4.74 -0.03
C LYS A 48 -14.28 -6.21 0.08
N TYR A 49 -13.32 -7.11 0.25
CA TYR A 49 -13.60 -8.52 0.51
C TYR A 49 -14.53 -8.71 1.72
N LYS A 50 -14.25 -8.03 2.84
CA LYS A 50 -15.03 -8.16 4.07
C LYS A 50 -16.44 -7.59 3.96
N THR A 51 -16.62 -6.52 3.21
CA THR A 51 -17.90 -5.80 3.11
C THR A 51 -18.68 -6.07 1.83
N ALA A 52 -18.13 -6.88 0.91
CA ALA A 52 -18.77 -7.19 -0.37
C ALA A 52 -20.15 -7.85 -0.15
N PRO A 53 -21.22 -7.34 -0.80
CA PRO A 53 -22.57 -7.85 -0.65
C PRO A 53 -22.78 -9.18 -1.37
N THR A 54 -22.02 -9.45 -2.45
CA THR A 54 -22.11 -10.70 -3.21
C THR A 54 -20.88 -11.59 -3.03
N ALA A 55 -21.06 -12.90 -3.24
CA ALA A 55 -19.95 -13.86 -3.20
C ALA A 55 -18.94 -13.65 -4.34
N GLU A 56 -19.42 -13.21 -5.51
CA GLU A 56 -18.58 -12.94 -6.67
C GLU A 56 -17.66 -11.73 -6.46
N GLU A 57 -18.20 -10.60 -6.01
CA GLU A 57 -17.38 -9.41 -5.68
C GLU A 57 -16.40 -9.69 -4.55
N ARG A 58 -16.82 -10.51 -3.56
CA ARG A 58 -15.94 -10.97 -2.49
C ARG A 58 -14.77 -11.77 -3.06
N GLU A 59 -15.03 -12.73 -3.94
CA GLU A 59 -14.00 -13.56 -4.53
C GLU A 59 -13.06 -12.76 -5.45
N GLN A 60 -13.60 -11.81 -6.23
CA GLN A 60 -12.78 -10.89 -7.03
C GLN A 60 -11.83 -10.05 -6.15
N ALA A 61 -12.33 -9.49 -5.05
CA ALA A 61 -11.50 -8.75 -4.10
C ALA A 61 -10.45 -9.64 -3.41
N ARG A 62 -10.79 -10.91 -3.13
CA ARG A 62 -9.85 -11.92 -2.59
C ARG A 62 -8.72 -12.17 -3.58
N GLN A 63 -9.05 -12.45 -4.84
CA GLN A 63 -8.05 -12.76 -5.86
C GLN A 63 -7.12 -11.58 -6.10
N ALA A 64 -7.66 -10.37 -6.26
CA ALA A 64 -6.86 -9.15 -6.41
C ALA A 64 -5.93 -8.90 -5.20
N TYR A 65 -6.38 -9.22 -3.98
CA TYR A 65 -5.54 -9.12 -2.79
C TYR A 65 -4.38 -10.13 -2.83
N LEU A 66 -4.65 -11.38 -3.22
CA LEU A 66 -3.62 -12.43 -3.32
C LEU A 66 -2.61 -12.14 -4.42
N ASP A 67 -3.06 -11.66 -5.58
CA ASP A 67 -2.20 -11.25 -6.68
C ASP A 67 -1.25 -10.13 -6.23
N LYS A 68 -1.77 -9.13 -5.50
CA LYS A 68 -0.95 -8.04 -4.95
C LYS A 68 0.01 -8.51 -3.84
N ARG A 69 -0.28 -9.62 -3.17
CA ARG A 69 0.62 -10.27 -2.20
C ARG A 69 1.63 -11.21 -2.86
N GLY A 70 1.49 -11.52 -4.14
CA GLY A 70 2.30 -12.53 -4.83
C GLY A 70 2.09 -13.93 -4.24
N THR A 71 0.89 -14.22 -3.76
CA THR A 71 0.54 -15.48 -3.10
C THR A 71 -0.31 -16.37 -4.02
N PHE A 72 -0.17 -17.70 -3.89
CA PHE A 72 -0.92 -18.65 -4.71
C PHE A 72 -2.45 -18.47 -4.57
N PRO A 73 -3.24 -18.61 -5.66
CA PRO A 73 -4.70 -18.41 -5.66
C PRO A 73 -5.46 -19.25 -4.62
N ASP A 74 -4.95 -20.44 -4.32
CA ASP A 74 -5.58 -21.41 -3.41
C ASP A 74 -5.27 -21.15 -1.93
N PHE A 75 -4.48 -20.12 -1.62
CA PHE A 75 -4.19 -19.77 -0.23
C PHE A 75 -5.46 -19.38 0.53
N ARG A 76 -5.71 -20.09 1.63
CA ARG A 76 -6.80 -19.82 2.58
C ARG A 76 -6.21 -19.34 3.91
N TRP A 77 -6.83 -18.31 4.47
CA TRP A 77 -6.47 -17.64 5.72
C TRP A 77 -7.58 -17.78 6.75
#